data_AF-H6BPP3-F1
#
_entry.id   AF-H6BPP3-F1
#
_cell.length_a   1.000
_cell.length_b   1.000
_cell.length_c   1.000
_cell.angle_alpha   90.00
_cell.angle_beta   90.00
_cell.angle_gamma   90.00
#
_symmetry.space_group_name_H-M   'P 1'
#
loop_
_entity.id
_entity.type
_entity.pdbx_description
1 polymer ?
#
loop_
_entity_poly.entity_id
_entity_poly.type
_entity_poly.pdbx_seq_one_letter_code
_entity_poly.pdbx_strand_id
1 'polypeptide(L)'
;MDQVKAPTTILDLEIEVLATILEHVCDTSPRTGPALARVNKQFNNAVQLVRHRHTTLYWDHEAGCFVTRATIYWDYEAERFVKRAGLPPSSWKTDDFLRGVRHLTITRCRPCGRSEFYQSMGQLSELICQIGNLQTLTWDCYFPPLASIVQTLEERHPRAHFHVRRVTPSDCDWLDELPEASKSPLVSKCLRSFGADCVVYGDAQRTEREHILFQKIINSAPNLKFASVISSGAHPSLVLTPAMVAGWETWHVKQKPTSSLRHLTLDGWPLSAHALDYWSKVVDLTALESLKCSRGMLTKSYFDRAPQVLTNLKHVSLNLRSTTARETVEAVQKYIETCAPLSTLSLWSWHGKVSLQSILSRHGPTLEALHLHEREPHGFYVQTSDTDPPRRPILSTDELRQILESCPKLKVFTFDLKRKTQFLNINDYQGYLDQLKNVKLDKLQIYFDCGIQYLSTSIHWEDERIPNRCGAEFPSEPVLPPFQWEPGHPPLYPPSSGDNIRRFVGELWKHIFGARTYGERLLDVKFGEWEQKGLQHQRWDNENERQKDLRVYCQASPHERDDKAGECQILMKCCGGNHSQLFSSG
;
A
#
# COMPACT_ATOMS: atom_id res chain seq x y z
N MET A 1 27.11 47.36 -24.47
CA MET A 1 26.77 46.17 -23.66
C MET A 1 25.58 46.57 -22.82
N ASP A 2 24.38 46.22 -23.25
CA ASP A 2 23.17 46.52 -22.49
C ASP A 2 23.15 45.65 -21.23
N GLN A 3 22.94 46.29 -20.07
CA GLN A 3 22.82 45.58 -18.81
C GLN A 3 21.58 44.67 -18.88
N VAL A 4 21.80 43.35 -18.86
CA VAL A 4 20.72 42.38 -18.74
C VAL A 4 20.04 42.61 -17.41
N LYS A 5 18.81 43.12 -17.47
CA LYS A 5 17.99 43.42 -16.30
C LYS A 5 17.62 42.10 -15.63
N ALA A 6 17.89 41.96 -14.34
CA ALA A 6 17.58 40.75 -13.59
C ALA A 6 16.07 40.44 -13.65
N PRO A 7 15.67 39.17 -13.80
CA PRO A 7 14.26 38.79 -13.82
C PRO A 7 13.60 39.17 -12.50
N THR A 8 12.47 39.88 -12.58
CA THR A 8 11.73 40.38 -11.40
C THR A 8 10.54 39.51 -11.05
N THR A 9 10.10 38.67 -11.99
CA THR A 9 8.98 37.73 -11.85
C THR A 9 9.35 36.36 -12.42
N ILE A 10 8.60 35.32 -12.05
CA ILE A 10 8.78 33.96 -12.61
C ILE A 10 8.53 33.91 -14.13
N LEU A 11 7.78 34.87 -14.67
CA LEU A 11 7.51 34.99 -16.11
C LEU A 11 8.68 35.62 -16.87
N ASP A 12 9.62 36.26 -16.17
CA ASP A 12 10.83 36.80 -16.80
C ASP A 12 11.90 35.72 -16.98
N LEU A 13 11.67 34.50 -16.48
CA LEU A 13 12.60 33.38 -16.63
C LEU A 13 12.62 32.85 -18.06
N GLU A 14 13.81 32.52 -18.54
CA GLU A 14 13.99 31.75 -19.78
C GLU A 14 13.22 30.42 -19.68
N ILE A 15 12.69 29.96 -20.82
CA ILE A 15 11.82 28.78 -20.86
C ILE A 15 12.53 27.52 -20.37
N GLU A 16 13.85 27.43 -20.56
CA GLU A 16 14.71 26.36 -20.10
C GLU A 16 14.86 26.34 -18.57
N VAL A 17 14.98 27.52 -17.96
CA VAL A 17 15.02 27.67 -16.50
C VAL A 17 13.67 27.29 -15.91
N LEU A 18 12.57 27.77 -16.52
CA LEU A 18 11.22 27.40 -16.10
C LEU A 18 11.00 25.89 -16.26
N ALA A 19 11.41 25.30 -17.38
CA ALA A 19 11.33 23.85 -17.60
C ALA A 19 12.11 23.08 -16.53
N THR A 20 13.31 23.52 -16.15
CA THR A 20 14.10 22.89 -15.07
C THR A 20 13.38 22.92 -13.72
N ILE A 21 12.73 24.04 -13.38
CA ILE A 21 11.87 24.13 -12.19
C ILE A 21 10.71 23.14 -12.31
N LEU A 22 10.06 23.09 -13.47
CA LEU A 22 8.95 22.19 -13.72
C LEU A 22 9.37 20.71 -13.73
N GLU A 23 10.61 20.37 -14.10
CA GLU A 23 11.14 19.01 -13.96
C GLU A 23 11.14 18.59 -12.48
N HIS A 24 11.65 19.46 -11.59
CA HIS A 24 11.64 19.19 -10.16
C HIS A 24 10.22 19.07 -9.61
N VAL A 25 9.30 19.95 -10.03
CA VAL A 25 7.89 19.87 -9.65
C VAL A 25 7.24 18.59 -10.18
N CYS A 26 7.53 18.17 -11.41
CA CYS A 26 7.02 16.93 -11.97
C CYS A 26 7.61 15.68 -11.31
N ASP A 27 8.84 15.73 -10.80
CA ASP A 27 9.44 14.61 -10.05
C ASP A 27 8.85 14.46 -8.66
N THR A 28 8.56 15.58 -8.01
CA THR A 28 8.01 15.62 -6.65
C THR A 28 6.49 15.46 -6.63
N SER A 29 5.79 16.04 -7.61
CA SER A 29 4.34 16.02 -7.78
C SER A 29 3.95 15.89 -9.27
N PRO A 30 4.01 14.67 -9.84
CA PRO A 30 3.75 14.44 -11.27
C PRO A 30 2.37 14.91 -11.77
N ARG A 31 1.40 15.04 -10.86
CA ARG A 31 0.03 15.45 -11.20
C ARG A 31 -0.15 16.95 -11.40
N THR A 32 0.83 17.75 -10.99
CA THR A 32 0.74 19.22 -11.05
C THR A 32 0.99 19.75 -12.47
N GLY A 33 1.70 18.99 -13.33
CA GLY A 33 2.04 19.41 -14.70
C GLY A 33 0.85 19.91 -15.55
N PRO A 34 -0.25 19.14 -15.67
CA PRO A 34 -1.44 19.58 -16.41
C PRO A 34 -2.08 20.87 -15.88
N ALA A 35 -2.02 21.13 -14.57
CA ALA A 35 -2.53 22.36 -13.98
C ALA A 35 -1.64 23.54 -14.35
N LEU A 36 -0.31 23.37 -14.27
CA LEU A 36 0.67 24.39 -14.64
C LEU A 36 0.55 24.78 -16.11
N ALA A 37 0.26 23.82 -17.00
CA ALA A 37 0.06 24.07 -18.42
C ALA A 37 -1.12 25.03 -18.71
N ARG A 38 -2.04 25.23 -17.77
CA ARG A 38 -3.21 26.11 -17.90
C ARG A 38 -3.00 27.52 -17.35
N VAL A 39 -1.87 27.79 -16.70
CA VAL A 39 -1.59 29.08 -16.05
C VAL A 39 -1.47 30.19 -17.10
N ASN A 40 -0.57 30.02 -18.08
CA ASN A 40 -0.41 30.92 -19.22
C ASN A 40 0.38 30.23 -20.34
N LYS A 41 0.60 30.94 -21.45
CA LYS A 41 1.31 30.43 -22.64
C LYS A 41 2.76 30.00 -22.34
N GLN A 42 3.50 30.74 -21.52
CA GLN A 42 4.91 30.43 -21.20
C GLN A 42 5.02 29.17 -20.35
N PHE A 43 4.18 29.03 -19.31
CA PHE A 43 4.07 27.79 -18.55
C PHE A 43 3.60 26.64 -19.42
N ASN A 44 2.64 26.86 -20.32
CA ASN A 44 2.22 25.82 -21.26
C ASN A 44 3.41 25.31 -22.07
N ASN A 45 4.18 26.23 -22.69
CA ASN A 45 5.36 25.88 -23.47
C ASN A 45 6.41 25.13 -22.64
N ALA A 46 6.69 25.60 -21.42
CA ALA A 46 7.64 24.93 -20.51
C ALA A 46 7.15 23.54 -20.09
N VAL A 47 5.84 23.36 -19.83
CA VAL A 47 5.25 22.04 -19.56
C VAL A 47 5.38 21.14 -20.78
N GLN A 48 5.24 21.63 -22.01
CA GLN A 48 5.44 20.79 -23.20
C GLN A 48 6.84 20.15 -23.23
N LEU A 49 7.86 20.83 -22.72
CA LEU A 49 9.24 20.31 -22.66
C LEU A 49 9.41 19.18 -21.63
N VAL A 50 8.55 19.09 -20.61
CA VAL A 50 8.64 18.10 -19.52
C VAL A 50 7.47 17.12 -19.49
N ARG A 51 6.49 17.24 -20.39
CA ARG A 51 5.21 16.49 -20.35
C ARG A 51 5.38 14.97 -20.42
N HIS A 52 6.47 14.48 -21.01
CA HIS A 52 6.75 13.05 -21.17
C HIS A 52 7.65 12.48 -20.07
N ARG A 53 8.14 13.32 -19.15
CA ARG A 53 9.12 12.96 -18.11
C ARG A 53 8.72 11.71 -17.33
N HIS A 54 7.45 11.62 -16.95
CA HIS A 54 6.84 10.45 -16.33
C HIS A 54 5.82 9.83 -17.29
N THR A 55 6.13 8.66 -17.83
CA THR A 55 5.25 7.95 -18.75
C THR A 55 4.84 6.60 -18.18
N THR A 56 3.54 6.33 -18.19
CA THR A 56 2.99 5.02 -17.83
C THR A 56 2.33 4.38 -19.05
N LEU A 57 2.77 3.16 -19.36
CA LEU A 57 2.20 2.31 -20.41
C LEU A 57 1.33 1.22 -19.79
N TYR A 58 0.17 0.99 -20.40
CA TYR A 58 -0.83 0.02 -20.00
C TYR A 58 -1.03 -0.98 -21.12
N TRP A 59 -1.22 -2.25 -20.78
CA TRP A 59 -1.66 -3.23 -21.76
C TRP A 59 -3.11 -2.96 -22.15
N ASP A 60 -3.37 -2.76 -23.44
CA ASP A 60 -4.74 -2.73 -23.97
C ASP A 60 -5.05 -4.08 -24.64
N HIS A 61 -6.05 -4.77 -24.10
CA HIS A 61 -6.45 -6.10 -24.58
C HIS A 61 -7.10 -6.04 -25.96
N GLU A 62 -7.79 -4.96 -26.30
CA GLU A 62 -8.45 -4.83 -27.60
C GLU A 62 -7.43 -4.52 -28.69
N ALA A 63 -6.42 -3.71 -28.37
CA ALA A 63 -5.36 -3.35 -29.30
C ALA A 63 -4.20 -4.36 -29.34
N GLY A 64 -4.17 -5.35 -28.43
CA GLY A 64 -3.09 -6.33 -28.33
C GLY A 64 -1.71 -5.70 -28.09
N CYS A 65 -1.64 -4.49 -27.54
CA CYS A 65 -0.40 -3.74 -27.39
C CYS A 65 -0.39 -2.81 -26.18
N PHE A 66 0.79 -2.26 -25.88
CA PHE A 66 0.92 -1.22 -24.86
C PHE A 66 0.43 0.12 -25.40
N VAL A 67 -0.28 0.89 -24.58
CA VAL A 67 -0.76 2.25 -24.89
C VAL A 67 -0.46 3.19 -23.72
N THR A 68 -0.40 4.50 -23.97
CA THR A 68 -0.34 5.48 -22.88
C THR A 68 -1.66 5.53 -22.11
N ARG A 69 -1.69 6.14 -20.92
CA ARG A 69 -2.87 6.17 -20.05
C ARG A 69 -4.15 6.59 -20.80
N ALA A 70 -5.11 5.67 -20.88
CA ALA A 70 -6.48 5.95 -21.27
C ALA A 70 -7.16 6.85 -20.23
N THR A 71 -7.85 7.89 -20.69
CA THR A 71 -8.68 8.74 -19.82
C THR A 71 -10.05 8.11 -19.70
N ILE A 72 -10.43 7.71 -18.48
CA ILE A 72 -11.80 7.31 -18.17
C ILE A 72 -12.50 8.54 -17.60
N TYR A 73 -13.59 8.97 -18.22
CA TYR A 73 -14.42 10.07 -17.73
C TYR A 73 -15.88 9.64 -17.73
N TRP A 74 -16.68 10.25 -16.85
CA TRP A 74 -18.13 10.09 -16.88
C TRP A 74 -18.67 10.92 -18.04
N ASP A 75 -19.27 10.25 -19.02
CA ASP A 75 -20.03 10.89 -20.07
C ASP A 75 -21.43 11.17 -19.52
N TYR A 76 -21.74 12.46 -19.34
CA TYR A 76 -23.02 12.89 -18.80
C TYR A 76 -24.18 12.68 -19.76
N GLU A 77 -23.95 12.70 -21.08
CA GLU A 77 -25.00 12.46 -22.07
C GLU A 77 -25.33 10.97 -22.15
N ALA A 78 -24.32 10.12 -22.07
CA ALA A 78 -24.49 8.67 -22.12
C ALA A 78 -24.70 8.02 -20.73
N GLU A 79 -24.71 8.81 -19.66
CA GLU A 79 -24.77 8.39 -18.25
C GLU A 79 -23.88 7.17 -17.94
N ARG A 80 -22.68 7.14 -18.52
CA ARG A 80 -21.74 6.02 -18.39
C ARG A 80 -20.30 6.47 -18.43
N PHE A 81 -19.41 5.66 -17.88
CA PHE A 81 -17.98 5.90 -18.07
C PHE A 81 -17.55 5.57 -19.51
N VAL A 82 -16.95 6.55 -20.19
CA VAL A 82 -16.35 6.36 -21.52
C VAL A 82 -14.83 6.29 -21.37
N LYS A 83 -14.24 5.22 -21.92
CA LYS A 83 -12.79 5.02 -21.98
C LYS A 83 -12.27 5.62 -23.28
N ARG A 84 -11.56 6.74 -23.23
CA ARG A 84 -10.80 7.22 -24.39
C ARG A 84 -9.56 6.34 -24.55
N ALA A 85 -9.42 5.70 -25.71
CA ALA A 85 -8.26 4.86 -26.00
C ALA A 85 -6.95 5.62 -25.76
N GLY A 86 -5.96 4.92 -25.21
CA GLY A 86 -4.61 5.46 -25.03
C GLY A 86 -3.93 5.71 -26.37
N LEU A 87 -2.81 6.46 -26.35
CA LEU A 87 -2.05 6.66 -27.59
C LEU A 87 -1.30 5.37 -27.95
N PRO A 88 -1.33 4.94 -29.22
CA PRO A 88 -0.72 3.69 -29.67
C PRO A 88 0.82 3.77 -29.71
N PRO A 89 1.52 2.63 -29.89
CA PRO A 89 2.98 2.58 -29.97
C PRO A 89 3.63 3.53 -30.98
N SER A 90 2.95 3.81 -32.09
CA SER A 90 3.44 4.75 -33.12
C SER A 90 3.66 6.17 -32.60
N SER A 91 2.91 6.58 -31.56
CA SER A 91 3.04 7.92 -30.95
C SER A 91 4.33 8.10 -30.15
N TRP A 92 4.99 7.02 -29.74
CA TRP A 92 6.20 7.07 -28.90
C TRP A 92 7.46 7.31 -29.71
N LYS A 93 7.40 7.14 -31.03
CA LYS A 93 8.55 7.28 -31.95
C LYS A 93 8.91 8.74 -32.27
N THR A 94 8.33 9.70 -31.55
CA THR A 94 8.65 11.12 -31.71
C THR A 94 9.89 11.49 -30.91
N ASP A 95 10.75 12.34 -31.47
CA ASP A 95 11.96 12.83 -30.79
C ASP A 95 11.66 13.44 -29.43
N ASP A 96 10.59 14.24 -29.34
CA ASP A 96 10.16 14.89 -28.09
C ASP A 96 9.83 13.86 -27.01
N PHE A 97 9.16 12.76 -27.36
CA PHE A 97 8.85 11.69 -26.43
C PHE A 97 10.13 10.98 -25.98
N LEU A 98 10.95 10.52 -26.93
CA LEU A 98 12.18 9.75 -26.66
C LEU A 98 13.20 10.54 -25.83
N ARG A 99 13.32 11.84 -26.08
CA ARG A 99 14.19 12.75 -25.31
C ARG A 99 13.57 13.15 -23.98
N GLY A 100 12.24 13.16 -23.87
CA GLY A 100 11.53 13.61 -22.68
C GLY A 100 11.42 12.56 -21.57
N VAL A 101 11.29 11.27 -21.90
CA VAL A 101 11.06 10.21 -20.88
C VAL A 101 12.26 10.04 -19.94
N ARG A 102 11.99 10.07 -18.63
CA ARG A 102 12.96 9.79 -17.54
C ARG A 102 12.50 8.66 -16.65
N HIS A 103 11.20 8.55 -16.41
CA HIS A 103 10.59 7.51 -15.60
C HIS A 103 9.53 6.79 -16.42
N LEU A 104 9.77 5.52 -16.71
CA LEU A 104 8.87 4.67 -17.47
C LEU A 104 8.23 3.65 -16.52
N THR A 105 6.90 3.58 -16.49
CA THR A 105 6.16 2.57 -15.74
C THR A 105 5.36 1.69 -16.69
N ILE A 106 5.52 0.38 -16.56
CA ILE A 106 4.75 -0.63 -17.29
C ILE A 106 3.79 -1.28 -16.30
N THR A 107 2.48 -1.17 -16.53
CA THR A 107 1.49 -1.63 -15.53
C THR A 107 0.33 -2.38 -16.15
N ARG A 108 -0.34 -3.21 -15.33
CA ARG A 108 -1.59 -3.91 -15.63
C ARG A 108 -1.54 -4.78 -16.90
N CYS A 109 -0.43 -5.44 -17.15
CA CYS A 109 -0.34 -6.39 -18.26
C CYS A 109 -0.83 -7.78 -17.81
N ARG A 110 -1.91 -8.24 -18.47
CA ARG A 110 -2.40 -9.63 -18.45
C ARG A 110 -2.60 -10.04 -19.90
N PRO A 111 -1.56 -10.49 -20.62
CA PRO A 111 -1.70 -10.75 -22.04
C PRO A 111 -2.70 -11.88 -22.29
N CYS A 112 -3.63 -11.66 -23.22
CA CYS A 112 -4.54 -12.67 -23.73
C CYS A 112 -4.07 -13.12 -25.11
N GLY A 113 -2.89 -13.74 -25.22
CA GLY A 113 -2.34 -14.16 -26.51
C GLY A 113 -0.82 -14.07 -26.57
N ARG A 114 -0.16 -15.09 -27.14
CA ARG A 114 1.32 -15.19 -27.13
C ARG A 114 1.98 -14.29 -28.16
N SER A 115 1.54 -14.33 -29.41
CA SER A 115 2.17 -13.63 -30.53
C SER A 115 2.17 -12.10 -30.35
N GLU A 116 0.99 -11.54 -30.07
CA GLU A 116 0.78 -10.11 -29.82
C GLU A 116 1.61 -9.61 -28.63
N PHE A 117 1.70 -10.43 -27.59
CA PHE A 117 2.51 -10.15 -26.43
C PHE A 117 4.00 -10.07 -26.76
N TYR A 118 4.56 -11.03 -27.50
CA TYR A 118 5.96 -10.98 -27.92
C TYR A 118 6.25 -9.77 -28.82
N GLN A 119 5.37 -9.48 -29.77
CA GLN A 119 5.52 -8.31 -30.63
C GLN A 119 5.56 -7.03 -29.81
N SER A 120 4.64 -6.89 -28.86
CA SER A 120 4.55 -5.74 -27.97
C SER A 120 5.74 -5.63 -27.01
N MET A 121 6.29 -6.75 -26.55
CA MET A 121 7.53 -6.77 -25.78
C MET A 121 8.73 -6.36 -26.64
N GLY A 122 8.75 -6.75 -27.91
CA GLY A 122 9.73 -6.26 -28.88
C GLY A 122 9.67 -4.74 -29.05
N GLN A 123 8.47 -4.18 -29.20
CA GLN A 123 8.25 -2.73 -29.27
C GLN A 123 8.70 -2.01 -28.00
N LEU A 124 8.45 -2.60 -26.83
CA LEU A 124 8.90 -2.04 -25.56
C LEU A 124 10.43 -2.07 -25.43
N SER A 125 11.07 -3.15 -25.90
CA SER A 125 12.53 -3.25 -25.98
C SER A 125 13.10 -2.17 -26.91
N GLU A 126 12.51 -2.00 -28.09
CA GLU A 126 12.88 -0.95 -29.05
C GLU A 126 12.76 0.44 -28.40
N LEU A 127 11.66 0.69 -27.68
CA LEU A 127 11.45 1.96 -26.98
C LEU A 127 12.54 2.23 -25.93
N ILE A 128 12.84 1.26 -25.06
CA ILE A 128 13.88 1.42 -24.03
C ILE A 128 15.24 1.68 -24.68
N CYS A 129 15.51 1.05 -25.82
CA CYS A 129 16.73 1.28 -26.59
C CYS A 129 16.83 2.70 -27.16
N GLN A 130 15.70 3.29 -27.56
CA GLN A 130 15.63 4.62 -28.19
C GLN A 130 15.55 5.79 -27.19
N ILE A 131 15.03 5.57 -25.98
CA ILE A 131 15.02 6.59 -24.93
C ILE A 131 16.47 6.99 -24.61
N GLY A 132 16.75 8.30 -24.56
CA GLY A 132 18.13 8.79 -24.44
C GLY A 132 18.71 8.78 -23.03
N ASN A 133 17.89 8.89 -21.98
CA ASN A 133 18.36 9.01 -20.59
C ASN A 133 17.32 8.49 -19.59
N LEU A 134 17.06 7.19 -19.61
CA LEU A 134 16.08 6.60 -18.69
C LEU A 134 16.69 6.54 -17.28
N GLN A 135 16.04 7.20 -16.31
CA GLN A 135 16.46 7.19 -14.91
C GLN A 135 15.78 6.07 -14.13
N THR A 136 14.55 5.70 -14.50
CA THR A 136 13.78 4.71 -13.76
C THR A 136 12.91 3.88 -14.70
N LEU A 137 12.97 2.56 -14.53
CA LEU A 137 12.00 1.62 -15.09
C LEU A 137 11.23 0.96 -13.94
N THR A 138 9.91 1.14 -13.90
CA THR A 138 9.03 0.43 -12.98
C THR A 138 8.22 -0.62 -13.72
N TRP A 139 8.39 -1.87 -13.35
CA TRP A 139 7.62 -3.01 -13.84
C TRP A 139 6.57 -3.41 -12.80
N ASP A 140 5.32 -3.04 -13.04
CA ASP A 140 4.16 -3.30 -12.17
C ASP A 140 3.16 -4.20 -12.90
N CYS A 141 3.64 -5.35 -13.34
CA CYS A 141 2.87 -6.38 -14.03
C CYS A 141 2.90 -7.69 -13.24
N TYR A 142 1.89 -8.54 -13.46
CA TYR A 142 1.76 -9.81 -12.73
C TYR A 142 2.76 -10.88 -13.18
N PHE A 143 3.56 -10.64 -14.22
CA PHE A 143 4.58 -11.57 -14.70
C PHE A 143 5.97 -10.89 -14.72
N PRO A 144 7.05 -11.66 -14.65
CA PRO A 144 8.40 -11.11 -14.69
C PRO A 144 8.71 -10.51 -16.07
N PRO A 145 9.48 -9.41 -16.15
CA PRO A 145 9.93 -8.89 -17.43
C PRO A 145 10.77 -9.91 -18.20
N LEU A 146 10.67 -9.87 -19.54
CA LEU A 146 11.47 -10.74 -20.41
C LEU A 146 12.97 -10.40 -20.32
N ALA A 147 13.81 -11.39 -20.59
CA ALA A 147 15.27 -11.21 -20.59
C ALA A 147 15.74 -10.08 -21.51
N SER A 148 15.11 -9.93 -22.68
CA SER A 148 15.42 -8.86 -23.64
C SER A 148 15.20 -7.45 -23.06
N ILE A 149 14.15 -7.26 -22.26
CA ILE A 149 13.86 -5.98 -21.61
C ILE A 149 14.92 -5.66 -20.57
N VAL A 150 15.28 -6.64 -19.74
CA VAL A 150 16.28 -6.47 -18.68
C VAL A 150 17.66 -6.20 -19.31
N GLN A 151 18.06 -6.99 -20.30
CA GLN A 151 19.32 -6.81 -21.02
C GLN A 151 19.39 -5.44 -21.69
N THR A 152 18.34 -5.03 -22.42
CA THR A 152 18.30 -3.72 -23.07
C THR A 152 18.45 -2.59 -22.05
N LEU A 153 17.79 -2.70 -20.89
CA LEU A 153 17.93 -1.72 -19.82
C LEU A 153 19.38 -1.64 -19.31
N GLU A 154 20.03 -2.76 -19.07
CA GLU A 154 21.42 -2.77 -18.57
C GLU A 154 22.43 -2.25 -19.58
N GLU A 155 22.25 -2.57 -20.86
CA GLU A 155 23.15 -2.14 -21.93
C GLU A 155 23.02 -0.64 -22.21
N ARG A 156 21.78 -0.12 -22.21
CA ARG A 156 21.49 1.26 -22.64
C ARG A 156 21.41 2.24 -21.47
N HIS A 157 20.95 1.77 -20.31
CA HIS A 157 20.70 2.59 -19.13
C HIS A 157 21.27 1.94 -17.86
N PRO A 158 22.58 1.64 -17.79
CA PRO A 158 23.19 0.89 -16.66
C PRO A 158 23.08 1.59 -15.29
N ARG A 159 22.73 2.89 -15.29
CA ARG A 159 22.52 3.70 -14.07
C ARG A 159 21.04 3.83 -13.68
N ALA A 160 20.12 3.35 -14.52
CA ALA A 160 18.70 3.41 -14.23
C ALA A 160 18.37 2.60 -12.98
N HIS A 161 17.36 3.08 -12.25
CA HIS A 161 16.76 2.33 -11.16
C HIS A 161 15.68 1.43 -11.72
N PHE A 162 15.87 0.13 -11.56
CA PHE A 162 14.89 -0.86 -11.96
C PHE A 162 14.07 -1.32 -10.75
N HIS A 163 12.75 -1.16 -10.83
CA HIS A 163 11.81 -1.56 -9.79
C HIS A 163 10.85 -2.60 -10.35
N VAL A 164 10.80 -3.77 -9.72
CA VAL A 164 9.83 -4.82 -10.05
C VAL A 164 8.83 -4.92 -8.90
N ARG A 165 7.53 -4.88 -9.21
CA ARG A 165 6.44 -4.86 -8.24
C ARG A 165 5.44 -5.98 -8.57
N ARG A 166 5.06 -6.73 -7.52
CA ARG A 166 3.93 -7.68 -7.51
C ARG A 166 3.95 -8.71 -8.64
N VAL A 167 5.12 -9.31 -8.90
CA VAL A 167 5.19 -10.46 -9.81
C VAL A 167 4.49 -11.66 -9.16
N THR A 168 3.60 -12.31 -9.90
CA THR A 168 2.81 -13.47 -9.49
C THR A 168 3.00 -14.57 -10.54
N PRO A 169 4.01 -15.44 -10.38
CA PRO A 169 4.33 -16.46 -11.40
C PRO A 169 3.19 -17.46 -11.63
N SER A 170 2.31 -17.64 -10.63
CA SER A 170 1.21 -18.60 -10.66
C SER A 170 0.14 -18.35 -11.72
N ASP A 171 -0.02 -17.10 -12.18
CA ASP A 171 -1.09 -16.73 -13.12
C ASP A 171 -0.68 -16.88 -14.60
N CYS A 172 0.50 -17.45 -14.87
CA CYS A 172 1.09 -17.47 -16.19
C CYS A 172 1.68 -18.84 -16.55
N ASP A 173 0.85 -19.88 -16.61
CA ASP A 173 1.29 -21.23 -17.02
C ASP A 173 1.98 -21.24 -18.41
N TRP A 174 1.66 -20.27 -19.27
CA TRP A 174 2.36 -20.07 -20.55
C TRP A 174 3.82 -19.59 -20.41
N LEU A 175 4.23 -19.05 -19.25
CA LEU A 175 5.63 -18.68 -18.98
C LEU A 175 6.53 -19.92 -19.01
N ASP A 176 6.04 -21.07 -18.53
CA ASP A 176 6.81 -22.32 -18.55
C ASP A 176 7.10 -22.78 -19.98
N GLU A 177 6.23 -22.42 -20.92
CA GLU A 177 6.37 -22.68 -22.35
C GLU A 177 7.25 -21.65 -23.08
N LEU A 178 7.75 -20.61 -22.40
CA LEU A 178 8.75 -19.72 -22.98
C LEU A 178 10.07 -20.46 -23.19
N PRO A 179 10.81 -20.16 -24.29
CA PRO A 179 12.20 -20.60 -24.40
C PRO A 179 13.00 -20.17 -23.17
N GLU A 180 13.85 -21.05 -22.64
CA GLU A 180 14.67 -20.74 -21.45
C GLU A 180 15.50 -19.47 -21.61
N ALA A 181 15.98 -19.16 -22.83
CA ALA A 181 16.70 -17.92 -23.12
C ALA A 181 15.84 -16.64 -22.94
N SER A 182 14.52 -16.76 -23.04
CA SER A 182 13.58 -15.65 -22.84
C SER A 182 13.20 -15.47 -21.36
N LYS A 183 13.41 -16.51 -20.54
CA LYS A 183 13.19 -16.46 -19.09
C LYS A 183 14.36 -15.72 -18.45
N SER A 184 14.14 -14.46 -18.07
CA SER A 184 15.13 -13.74 -17.28
C SER A 184 15.13 -14.32 -15.86
N PRO A 185 16.24 -14.84 -15.34
CA PRO A 185 16.46 -14.68 -13.91
C PRO A 185 16.56 -13.15 -13.73
N LEU A 186 15.75 -12.52 -12.88
CA LEU A 186 15.74 -11.04 -12.72
C LEU A 186 17.00 -10.51 -12.03
N VAL A 187 18.15 -11.04 -12.42
CA VAL A 187 19.48 -10.74 -11.92
C VAL A 187 19.98 -9.54 -12.69
N SER A 188 19.67 -8.35 -12.18
CA SER A 188 20.10 -7.09 -12.77
C SER A 188 20.86 -6.23 -11.76
N LYS A 189 21.95 -5.61 -12.22
CA LYS A 189 22.71 -4.60 -11.48
C LYS A 189 21.91 -3.30 -11.29
N CYS A 190 20.91 -3.08 -12.14
CA CYS A 190 19.99 -1.94 -12.08
C CYS A 190 18.87 -2.16 -11.04
N LEU A 191 18.62 -3.40 -10.60
CA LEU A 191 17.53 -3.71 -9.68
C LEU A 191 17.72 -3.02 -8.32
N ARG A 192 16.74 -2.21 -7.93
CA ARG A 192 16.70 -1.44 -6.66
C ARG A 192 15.58 -1.91 -5.74
N SER A 193 14.45 -2.33 -6.29
CA SER A 193 13.38 -2.95 -5.51
C SER A 193 12.76 -4.14 -6.23
N PHE A 194 12.42 -5.17 -5.46
CA PHE A 194 11.76 -6.38 -5.95
C PHE A 194 10.52 -6.69 -5.12
N GLY A 195 9.44 -7.08 -5.76
CA GLY A 195 8.19 -7.46 -5.12
C GLY A 195 7.55 -8.64 -5.84
N ALA A 196 7.21 -9.67 -5.08
CA ALA A 196 6.55 -10.87 -5.58
C ALA A 196 5.40 -11.30 -4.65
N ASP A 197 4.39 -11.93 -5.23
CA ASP A 197 3.26 -12.58 -4.55
C ASP A 197 3.18 -14.03 -5.00
N CYS A 198 3.43 -14.95 -4.08
CA CYS A 198 3.29 -16.39 -4.27
C CYS A 198 1.91 -16.78 -3.76
N VAL A 199 1.09 -17.37 -4.63
CA VAL A 199 -0.24 -17.86 -4.27
C VAL A 199 -0.17 -19.38 -4.12
N VAL A 200 -0.44 -19.87 -2.91
CA VAL A 200 -0.35 -21.30 -2.61
C VAL A 200 -1.65 -21.99 -2.99
N TYR A 201 -1.69 -22.59 -4.19
CA TYR A 201 -2.85 -23.34 -4.72
C TYR A 201 -2.84 -24.83 -4.34
N GLY A 202 -2.24 -25.21 -3.21
CA GLY A 202 -2.11 -26.61 -2.79
C GLY A 202 -0.98 -27.39 -3.48
N ASP A 203 -0.31 -26.80 -4.48
CA ASP A 203 0.94 -27.34 -5.06
C ASP A 203 2.16 -26.82 -4.30
N ALA A 204 2.66 -27.65 -3.37
CA ALA A 204 3.83 -27.34 -2.58
C ALA A 204 5.12 -27.25 -3.43
N GLN A 205 5.25 -28.04 -4.50
CA GLN A 205 6.46 -28.04 -5.33
C GLN A 205 6.58 -26.76 -6.16
N ARG A 206 5.47 -26.28 -6.72
CA ARG A 206 5.43 -25.00 -7.43
C ARG A 206 5.79 -23.85 -6.49
N THR A 207 5.17 -23.82 -5.31
CA THR A 207 5.44 -22.83 -4.25
C THR A 207 6.93 -22.81 -3.88
N GLU A 208 7.55 -23.98 -3.73
CA GLU A 208 8.98 -24.10 -3.46
C GLU A 208 9.85 -23.51 -4.58
N ARG A 209 9.56 -23.86 -5.84
CA ARG A 209 10.31 -23.34 -7.00
C ARG A 209 10.25 -21.82 -7.10
N GLU A 210 9.07 -21.24 -6.87
CA GLU A 210 8.87 -19.78 -6.87
C GLU A 210 9.68 -19.10 -5.75
N HIS A 211 9.65 -19.65 -4.53
CA HIS A 211 10.44 -19.11 -3.43
C HIS A 211 11.95 -19.19 -3.70
N ILE A 212 12.45 -20.30 -4.24
CA ILE A 212 13.85 -20.45 -4.65
C ILE A 212 14.22 -19.40 -5.71
N LEU A 213 13.36 -19.17 -6.69
CA LEU A 213 13.59 -18.16 -7.72
C LEU A 213 13.69 -16.76 -7.12
N PHE A 214 12.78 -16.38 -6.22
CA PHE A 214 12.82 -15.08 -5.57
C PHE A 214 14.09 -14.88 -4.77
N GLN A 215 14.58 -15.92 -4.10
CA GLN A 215 15.85 -15.86 -3.37
C GLN A 215 17.04 -15.69 -4.29
N LYS A 216 17.08 -16.43 -5.41
CA LYS A 216 18.10 -16.26 -6.45
C LYS A 216 18.16 -14.81 -6.91
N ILE A 217 17.01 -14.19 -7.16
CA ILE A 217 16.91 -12.79 -7.57
C ILE A 217 17.44 -11.86 -6.48
N ILE A 218 16.98 -12.04 -5.23
CA ILE A 218 17.38 -11.20 -4.09
C ILE A 218 18.88 -11.28 -3.84
N ASN A 219 19.45 -12.48 -3.82
CA ASN A 219 20.86 -12.70 -3.53
C ASN A 219 21.78 -12.18 -4.64
N SER A 220 21.34 -12.29 -5.89
CA SER A 220 22.18 -11.96 -7.05
C SER A 220 22.11 -10.47 -7.45
N ALA A 221 21.25 -9.67 -6.82
CA ALA A 221 21.07 -8.26 -7.15
C ALA A 221 21.89 -7.36 -6.20
N PRO A 222 23.09 -6.89 -6.60
CA PRO A 222 24.06 -6.26 -5.69
C PRO A 222 23.64 -4.89 -5.17
N ASN A 223 22.63 -4.27 -5.78
CA ASN A 223 22.15 -2.94 -5.43
C ASN A 223 20.70 -2.94 -4.93
N LEU A 224 20.13 -4.13 -4.70
CA LEU A 224 18.76 -4.27 -4.21
C LEU A 224 18.66 -3.70 -2.79
N LYS A 225 17.77 -2.72 -2.59
CA LYS A 225 17.54 -2.08 -1.28
C LYS A 225 16.25 -2.52 -0.62
N PHE A 226 15.25 -2.89 -1.42
CA PHE A 226 13.94 -3.30 -0.95
C PHE A 226 13.50 -4.63 -1.58
N ALA A 227 13.02 -5.55 -0.76
CA ALA A 227 12.44 -6.80 -1.20
C ALA A 227 11.11 -7.04 -0.49
N SER A 228 10.08 -7.45 -1.23
CA SER A 228 8.80 -7.86 -0.67
C SER A 228 8.41 -9.21 -1.24
N VAL A 229 8.47 -10.25 -0.42
CA VAL A 229 8.05 -11.60 -0.77
C VAL A 229 6.78 -11.89 0.00
N ILE A 230 5.67 -11.89 -0.72
CA ILE A 230 4.35 -12.14 -0.19
C ILE A 230 4.00 -13.61 -0.43
N SER A 231 3.52 -14.32 0.59
CA SER A 231 2.99 -15.69 0.48
C SER A 231 1.52 -15.67 0.90
N SER A 232 0.61 -15.81 -0.06
CA SER A 232 -0.84 -15.75 0.15
C SER A 232 -1.41 -17.17 0.15
N GLY A 233 -2.22 -17.52 1.17
CA GLY A 233 -2.90 -18.82 1.25
C GLY A 233 -2.06 -19.97 1.82
N ALA A 234 -0.79 -19.73 2.16
CA ALA A 234 0.04 -20.76 2.75
C ALA A 234 -0.37 -21.04 4.20
N HIS A 235 -0.80 -22.27 4.48
CA HIS A 235 -0.81 -22.75 5.86
C HIS A 235 0.65 -22.77 6.36
N PRO A 236 0.95 -22.42 7.63
CA PRO A 236 2.32 -22.39 8.16
C PRO A 236 3.12 -23.68 7.93
N SER A 237 2.43 -24.83 7.86
CA SER A 237 3.04 -26.14 7.57
C SER A 237 3.51 -26.30 6.12
N LEU A 238 3.09 -25.45 5.18
CA LEU A 238 3.40 -25.56 3.75
C LEU A 238 4.60 -24.71 3.32
N VAL A 239 5.02 -23.71 4.10
CA VAL A 239 6.09 -22.76 3.71
C VAL A 239 7.49 -23.26 4.11
N LEU A 240 7.58 -24.18 5.07
CA LEU A 240 8.84 -24.70 5.62
C LEU A 240 8.76 -26.22 5.82
N THR A 241 8.39 -26.97 4.79
CA THR A 241 8.41 -28.44 4.88
C THR A 241 9.86 -28.94 4.94
N PRO A 242 10.14 -30.09 5.59
CA PRO A 242 11.48 -30.69 5.58
C PRO A 242 12.03 -30.94 4.16
N ALA A 243 11.15 -31.24 3.19
CA ALA A 243 11.51 -31.40 1.78
C ALA A 243 12.02 -30.09 1.16
N MET A 244 11.34 -28.97 1.45
CA MET A 244 11.82 -27.65 1.04
C MET A 244 13.18 -27.36 1.68
N VAL A 245 13.34 -27.59 2.99
CA VAL A 245 14.62 -27.41 3.69
C VAL A 245 15.74 -28.24 3.06
N ALA A 246 15.48 -29.51 2.72
CA ALA A 246 16.46 -30.41 2.09
C ALA A 246 16.80 -30.02 0.65
N GLY A 247 15.82 -29.64 -0.17
CA GLY A 247 16.03 -29.13 -1.53
C GLY A 247 16.90 -27.87 -1.54
N TRP A 248 16.76 -27.02 -0.52
CA TRP A 248 17.50 -25.77 -0.36
C TRP A 248 18.96 -25.95 0.05
N GLU A 249 19.27 -26.94 0.89
CA GLU A 249 20.64 -27.21 1.35
C GLU A 249 21.59 -27.53 0.18
N THR A 250 21.08 -27.99 -0.97
CA THR A 250 21.91 -28.29 -2.14
C THR A 250 22.37 -27.06 -2.94
N TRP A 251 21.62 -25.94 -2.91
CA TRP A 251 21.92 -24.74 -3.73
C TRP A 251 22.73 -23.66 -2.96
N HIS A 252 22.47 -23.48 -1.66
CA HIS A 252 22.99 -22.34 -0.88
C HIS A 252 24.47 -22.46 -0.45
N VAL A 253 25.12 -23.60 -0.67
CA VAL A 253 26.48 -23.87 -0.15
C VAL A 253 27.56 -22.95 -0.74
N LYS A 254 27.27 -22.13 -1.77
CA LYS A 254 28.30 -21.38 -2.52
C LYS A 254 28.17 -19.86 -2.61
N GLN A 255 27.09 -19.24 -2.11
CA GLN A 255 26.90 -17.77 -2.28
C GLN A 255 26.88 -17.03 -0.93
N LYS A 256 27.53 -15.87 -0.90
CA LYS A 256 27.52 -14.96 0.26
C LYS A 256 26.17 -14.23 0.34
N PRO A 257 25.54 -14.09 1.52
CA PRO A 257 24.31 -13.32 1.69
C PRO A 257 24.46 -11.87 1.21
N THR A 258 23.41 -11.33 0.60
CA THR A 258 23.42 -9.93 0.17
C THR A 258 23.38 -8.97 1.34
N SER A 259 24.32 -8.03 1.38
CA SER A 259 24.39 -6.94 2.36
C SER A 259 23.87 -5.62 1.81
N SER A 260 23.32 -5.59 0.58
CA SER A 260 22.76 -4.38 0.00
C SER A 260 21.35 -4.08 0.50
N LEU A 261 20.61 -5.13 0.88
CA LEU A 261 19.21 -5.05 1.26
C LEU A 261 19.05 -4.31 2.60
N ARG A 262 18.06 -3.40 2.65
CA ARG A 262 17.76 -2.59 3.84
C ARG A 262 16.34 -2.82 4.34
N HIS A 263 15.42 -3.18 3.44
CA HIS A 263 14.01 -3.39 3.77
C HIS A 263 13.57 -4.76 3.25
N LEU A 264 13.00 -5.57 4.14
CA LEU A 264 12.46 -6.88 3.82
C LEU A 264 11.01 -6.99 4.30
N THR A 265 10.10 -7.31 3.37
CA THR A 265 8.72 -7.67 3.69
C THR A 265 8.52 -9.16 3.43
N LEU A 266 8.14 -9.90 4.47
CA LEU A 266 7.86 -11.34 4.45
C LEU A 266 6.39 -11.60 4.76
N ASP A 267 5.50 -10.93 4.04
CA ASP A 267 4.09 -10.95 4.39
C ASP A 267 3.45 -12.33 4.11
N GLY A 268 2.84 -12.92 5.13
CA GLY A 268 2.28 -14.28 5.08
C GLY A 268 3.26 -15.39 5.46
N TRP A 269 4.54 -15.08 5.66
CA TRP A 269 5.52 -16.07 6.12
C TRP A 269 5.40 -16.36 7.62
N PRO A 270 5.51 -17.62 8.07
CA PRO A 270 5.69 -17.90 9.50
C PRO A 270 7.04 -17.35 9.97
N LEU A 271 7.02 -16.44 10.94
CA LEU A 271 8.23 -15.91 11.56
C LEU A 271 8.58 -16.74 12.80
N SER A 272 9.74 -17.40 12.73
CA SER A 272 10.36 -18.20 13.78
C SER A 272 11.88 -18.02 13.76
N ALA A 273 12.60 -18.57 14.74
CA ALA A 273 14.07 -18.62 14.68
C ALA A 273 14.55 -19.30 13.38
N HIS A 274 13.92 -20.41 12.99
CA HIS A 274 14.24 -21.12 11.77
C HIS A 274 14.02 -20.26 10.52
N ALA A 275 12.95 -19.46 10.48
CA ALA A 275 12.72 -18.54 9.36
C ALA A 275 13.81 -17.45 9.28
N LEU A 276 14.29 -16.94 10.42
CA LEU A 276 15.40 -15.98 10.43
C LEU A 276 16.71 -16.63 9.98
N ASP A 277 17.05 -17.79 10.54
CA ASP A 277 18.27 -18.51 10.14
C ASP A 277 18.22 -18.89 8.65
N TYR A 278 17.03 -19.23 8.14
CA TYR A 278 16.79 -19.44 6.74
C TYR A 278 17.09 -18.19 5.89
N TRP A 279 16.46 -17.05 6.20
CA TRP A 279 16.67 -15.81 5.45
C TRP A 279 18.09 -15.27 5.60
N SER A 280 18.80 -15.60 6.70
CA SER A 280 20.20 -15.22 6.91
C SER A 280 21.17 -15.82 5.89
N LYS A 281 20.77 -16.92 5.22
CA LYS A 281 21.55 -17.53 4.13
C LYS A 281 21.49 -16.70 2.85
N VAL A 282 20.45 -15.88 2.68
CA VAL A 282 20.17 -15.10 1.47
C VAL A 282 20.49 -13.62 1.67
N VAL A 283 20.19 -13.11 2.86
CA VAL A 283 20.30 -11.70 3.22
C VAL A 283 21.13 -11.59 4.49
N ASP A 284 22.08 -10.66 4.50
CA ASP A 284 22.73 -10.23 5.75
C ASP A 284 21.71 -9.48 6.63
N LEU A 285 21.10 -10.20 7.57
CA LEU A 285 20.07 -9.67 8.45
C LEU A 285 20.58 -8.54 9.35
N THR A 286 21.89 -8.48 9.61
CA THR A 286 22.49 -7.41 10.43
C THR A 286 22.48 -6.06 9.72
N ALA A 287 22.39 -6.07 8.38
CA ALA A 287 22.32 -4.88 7.56
C ALA A 287 20.87 -4.37 7.37
N LEU A 288 19.85 -5.12 7.80
CA LEU A 288 18.46 -4.72 7.64
C LEU A 288 18.08 -3.58 8.59
N GLU A 289 17.42 -2.57 8.03
CA GLU A 289 16.86 -1.43 8.75
C GLU A 289 15.35 -1.57 8.95
N SER A 290 14.68 -2.39 8.13
CA SER A 290 13.24 -2.59 8.21
C SER A 290 12.82 -4.03 7.95
N LEU A 291 11.94 -4.54 8.81
CA LEU A 291 11.27 -5.84 8.64
C LEU A 291 9.76 -5.67 8.80
N LYS A 292 9.00 -6.22 7.85
CA LYS A 292 7.53 -6.24 7.86
C LYS A 292 6.96 -7.64 7.66
N CYS A 293 6.01 -8.02 8.49
CA CYS A 293 5.19 -9.21 8.29
C CYS A 293 3.78 -8.99 8.86
N SER A 294 2.77 -8.92 8.00
CA SER A 294 1.40 -8.55 8.39
C SER A 294 0.43 -9.74 8.46
N ARG A 295 0.73 -10.86 7.81
CA ARG A 295 -0.13 -12.05 7.78
C ARG A 295 0.55 -13.32 8.30
N GLY A 296 1.84 -13.26 8.61
CA GLY A 296 2.59 -14.40 9.14
C GLY A 296 2.12 -14.84 10.52
N MET A 297 2.39 -16.10 10.85
CA MET A 297 2.30 -16.59 12.23
C MET A 297 3.60 -16.23 12.96
N LEU A 298 3.50 -15.66 14.16
CA LEU A 298 4.66 -15.33 14.98
C LEU A 298 4.83 -16.40 16.06
N THR A 299 6.05 -16.86 16.29
CA THR A 299 6.38 -17.79 17.37
C THR A 299 7.34 -17.16 18.38
N LYS A 300 7.32 -17.63 19.63
CA LYS A 300 8.30 -17.23 20.67
C LYS A 300 9.75 -17.26 20.16
N SER A 301 10.12 -18.30 19.42
CA SER A 301 11.49 -18.46 18.92
C SER A 301 11.96 -17.35 17.97
N TYR A 302 11.04 -16.68 17.25
CA TYR A 302 11.41 -15.49 16.47
C TYR A 302 11.93 -14.38 17.39
N PHE A 303 11.22 -14.09 18.47
CA PHE A 303 11.58 -13.01 19.39
C PHE A 303 12.84 -13.32 20.20
N ASP A 304 13.11 -14.60 20.49
CA ASP A 304 14.35 -15.03 21.13
C ASP A 304 15.57 -14.84 20.20
N ARG A 305 15.38 -15.05 18.88
CA ARG A 305 16.45 -14.99 17.88
C ARG A 305 16.66 -13.59 17.29
N ALA A 306 15.60 -12.83 17.05
CA ALA A 306 15.62 -11.54 16.39
C ALA A 306 16.66 -10.55 16.95
N PRO A 307 16.81 -10.35 18.28
CA PRO A 307 17.81 -9.44 18.83
C PRO A 307 19.26 -9.76 18.44
N GLN A 308 19.54 -11.02 18.12
CA GLN A 308 20.90 -11.50 17.81
C GLN A 308 21.28 -11.25 16.34
N VAL A 309 20.30 -11.22 15.44
CA VAL A 309 20.53 -11.19 13.99
C VAL A 309 19.99 -9.94 13.30
N LEU A 310 19.04 -9.24 13.91
CA LEU A 310 18.40 -8.03 13.38
C LEU A 310 18.86 -6.78 14.14
N THR A 311 20.16 -6.61 14.28
CA THR A 311 20.79 -5.65 15.20
C THR A 311 20.70 -4.19 14.76
N ASN A 312 20.42 -3.92 13.49
CA ASN A 312 20.32 -2.56 12.92
C ASN A 312 18.88 -2.14 12.58
N LEU A 313 17.87 -2.84 13.10
CA LEU A 313 16.47 -2.51 12.83
C LEU A 313 16.09 -1.14 13.39
N LYS A 314 15.48 -0.33 12.52
CA LYS A 314 14.88 0.97 12.84
C LYS A 314 13.36 0.95 12.67
N HIS A 315 12.85 0.06 11.83
CA HIS A 315 11.45 -0.02 11.48
C HIS A 315 10.91 -1.44 11.60
N VAL A 316 9.92 -1.65 12.45
CA VAL A 316 9.29 -2.96 12.65
C VAL A 316 7.78 -2.86 12.41
N SER A 317 7.25 -3.77 11.59
CA SER A 317 5.80 -3.91 11.38
C SER A 317 5.38 -5.37 11.53
N LEU A 318 4.62 -5.66 12.58
CA LEU A 318 4.19 -7.00 12.93
C LEU A 318 2.67 -7.04 13.17
N ASN A 319 2.07 -8.17 12.80
CA ASN A 319 0.71 -8.50 13.21
C ASN A 319 0.72 -9.64 14.21
N LEU A 320 0.33 -9.33 15.44
CA LEU A 320 0.35 -10.29 16.54
C LEU A 320 -0.83 -11.26 16.50
N ARG A 321 -1.84 -10.98 15.64
CA ARG A 321 -3.13 -11.69 15.54
C ARG A 321 -3.96 -11.58 16.84
N SER A 322 -5.24 -11.90 16.76
CA SER A 322 -6.11 -11.91 17.94
C SER A 322 -5.71 -13.05 18.89
N THR A 323 -5.45 -14.23 18.34
CA THR A 323 -5.03 -15.43 19.08
C THR A 323 -3.52 -15.63 18.97
N THR A 324 -2.85 -15.63 20.12
CA THR A 324 -1.41 -15.85 20.23
C THR A 324 -1.15 -16.68 21.49
N ALA A 325 -0.25 -17.65 21.42
CA ALA A 325 0.14 -18.43 22.59
C ALA A 325 0.75 -17.52 23.67
N ARG A 326 0.47 -17.79 24.96
CA ARG A 326 0.93 -16.96 26.09
C ARG A 326 2.45 -16.77 26.09
N GLU A 327 3.20 -17.83 25.85
CA GLU A 327 4.66 -17.80 25.75
C GLU A 327 5.18 -16.87 24.64
N THR A 328 4.42 -16.73 23.55
CA THR A 328 4.77 -15.82 22.46
C THR A 328 4.44 -14.39 22.84
N VAL A 329 3.34 -14.16 23.56
CA VAL A 329 2.99 -12.83 24.10
C VAL A 329 4.08 -12.32 25.05
N GLU A 330 4.51 -13.14 26.00
CA GLU A 330 5.61 -12.82 26.93
C GLU A 330 6.91 -12.49 26.17
N ALA A 331 7.22 -13.25 25.11
CA ALA A 331 8.39 -13.02 24.28
C ALA A 331 8.30 -11.72 23.47
N VAL A 332 7.12 -11.37 22.91
CA VAL A 332 6.89 -10.10 22.22
C VAL A 332 7.11 -8.92 23.17
N GLN A 333 6.50 -8.99 24.35
CA GLN A 333 6.62 -7.94 25.38
C GLN A 333 8.09 -7.70 25.72
N LYS A 334 8.83 -8.76 26.05
CA LYS A 334 10.26 -8.69 26.36
C LYS A 334 11.08 -8.15 25.19
N TYR A 335 10.75 -8.54 23.96
CA TYR A 335 11.44 -8.05 22.77
C TYR A 335 11.27 -6.54 22.60
N ILE A 336 10.04 -6.03 22.72
CA ILE A 336 9.74 -4.59 22.63
C ILE A 336 10.48 -3.82 23.72
N GLU A 337 10.50 -4.32 24.96
CA GLU A 337 11.21 -3.67 26.08
C GLU A 337 12.73 -3.58 25.89
N THR A 338 13.33 -4.54 25.19
CA THR A 338 14.79 -4.71 25.17
C THR A 338 15.44 -4.36 23.85
N CYS A 339 14.71 -4.43 22.72
CA CYS A 339 15.26 -4.11 21.40
C CYS A 339 15.70 -2.64 21.31
N ALA A 340 16.58 -2.32 20.35
CA ALA A 340 17.07 -0.96 20.16
C ALA A 340 15.91 0.03 19.91
N PRO A 341 16.02 1.30 20.34
CA PRO A 341 14.99 2.30 20.06
C PRO A 341 14.65 2.39 18.56
N LEU A 342 13.37 2.33 18.24
CA LEU A 342 12.87 2.29 16.87
C LEU A 342 12.43 3.68 16.41
N SER A 343 12.59 3.96 15.11
CA SER A 343 12.03 5.15 14.46
C SER A 343 10.61 4.89 13.96
N THR A 344 10.28 3.64 13.63
CA THR A 344 8.90 3.25 13.27
C THR A 344 8.50 1.95 13.93
N LEU A 345 7.36 1.98 14.61
CA LEU A 345 6.74 0.79 15.18
C LEU A 345 5.31 0.66 14.66
N SER A 346 5.00 -0.50 14.08
CA SER A 346 3.66 -0.86 13.65
C SER A 346 3.27 -2.20 14.28
N LEU A 347 2.28 -2.17 15.16
CA LEU A 347 1.77 -3.36 15.84
C LEU A 347 0.27 -3.50 15.59
N TRP A 348 -0.10 -4.69 15.11
CA TRP A 348 -1.48 -5.04 14.86
C TRP A 348 -1.95 -6.09 15.86
N SER A 349 -3.20 -5.98 16.31
CA SER A 349 -3.77 -6.84 17.37
C SER A 349 -2.89 -6.87 18.62
N TRP A 350 -2.41 -5.70 19.04
CA TRP A 350 -1.35 -5.53 20.03
C TRP A 350 -1.88 -5.45 21.46
N HIS A 351 -3.12 -4.99 21.61
CA HIS A 351 -3.75 -4.78 22.90
C HIS A 351 -3.77 -6.07 23.73
N GLY A 352 -3.41 -5.95 25.01
CA GLY A 352 -3.26 -7.09 25.92
C GLY A 352 -2.04 -7.98 25.66
N LYS A 353 -1.24 -7.71 24.62
CA LYS A 353 -0.01 -8.45 24.32
C LYS A 353 1.25 -7.63 24.53
N VAL A 354 1.16 -6.33 24.24
CA VAL A 354 2.24 -5.38 24.46
C VAL A 354 1.72 -4.23 25.29
N SER A 355 2.42 -3.89 26.37
CA SER A 355 2.10 -2.73 27.20
C SER A 355 2.43 -1.43 26.45
N LEU A 356 1.47 -0.49 26.44
CA LEU A 356 1.71 0.85 25.89
C LEU A 356 2.88 1.54 26.61
N GLN A 357 2.97 1.39 27.94
CA GLN A 357 4.05 1.97 28.73
C GLN A 357 5.43 1.48 28.28
N SER A 358 5.57 0.19 27.95
CA SER A 358 6.83 -0.36 27.46
C SER A 358 7.19 0.19 26.09
N ILE A 359 6.21 0.38 25.19
CA ILE A 359 6.43 1.06 23.91
C ILE A 359 6.94 2.49 24.14
N LEU A 360 6.23 3.26 24.96
CA LEU A 360 6.51 4.69 25.15
C LEU A 360 7.83 4.94 25.87
N SER A 361 8.11 4.19 26.94
CA SER A 361 9.37 4.33 27.70
C SER A 361 10.59 3.95 26.87
N ARG A 362 10.50 2.92 26.03
CA ARG A 362 11.64 2.42 25.25
C ARG A 362 11.83 3.14 23.92
N HIS A 363 10.75 3.41 23.21
CA HIS A 363 10.80 3.89 21.82
C HIS A 363 10.29 5.33 21.65
N GLY A 364 9.49 5.84 22.58
CA GLY A 364 8.87 7.17 22.48
C GLY A 364 9.83 8.28 22.01
N PRO A 365 11.02 8.45 22.64
CA PRO A 365 11.96 9.52 22.26
C PRO A 365 12.48 9.46 20.81
N THR A 366 12.42 8.30 20.16
CA THR A 366 12.92 8.10 18.79
C THR A 366 11.83 7.89 17.75
N LEU A 367 10.58 7.63 18.17
CA LEU A 367 9.49 7.32 17.24
C LEU A 367 9.11 8.54 16.40
N GLU A 368 9.23 8.35 15.08
CA GLU A 368 8.71 9.26 14.05
C GLU A 368 7.37 8.76 13.49
N ALA A 369 7.14 7.45 13.53
CA ALA A 369 5.90 6.83 13.09
C ALA A 369 5.45 5.73 14.05
N LEU A 370 4.22 5.84 14.56
CA LEU A 370 3.60 4.85 15.43
C LEU A 370 2.26 4.41 14.84
N HIS A 371 2.14 3.12 14.56
CA HIS A 371 0.92 2.53 14.02
C HIS A 371 0.39 1.46 14.96
N LEU A 372 -0.66 1.78 15.70
CA LEU A 372 -1.35 0.86 16.58
C LEU A 372 -2.69 0.55 15.94
N HIS A 373 -2.96 -0.72 15.62
CA HIS A 373 -4.22 -1.09 15.02
C HIS A 373 -4.79 -2.39 15.60
N GLU A 374 -6.09 -2.43 15.82
CA GLU A 374 -6.81 -3.59 16.30
C GLU A 374 -7.70 -4.20 15.21
N ARG A 375 -7.55 -5.50 15.01
CA ARG A 375 -8.39 -6.24 14.08
C ARG A 375 -9.85 -6.20 14.48
N GLU A 376 -10.71 -6.10 13.49
CA GLU A 376 -12.14 -6.20 13.62
C GLU A 376 -12.51 -7.67 13.97
N PRO A 377 -13.18 -7.90 15.11
CA PRO A 377 -13.55 -9.24 15.53
C PRO A 377 -14.51 -9.84 14.50
N HIS A 378 -14.16 -11.01 13.97
CA HIS A 378 -15.03 -11.73 13.03
C HIS A 378 -16.12 -12.44 13.84
N GLY A 379 -17.36 -11.94 13.76
CA GLY A 379 -18.49 -12.37 14.60
C GLY A 379 -19.00 -13.80 14.37
N PHE A 380 -18.41 -14.58 13.45
CA PHE A 380 -18.95 -15.89 13.05
C PHE A 380 -18.56 -17.06 13.96
N TYR A 381 -17.55 -16.90 14.84
CA TYR A 381 -17.00 -18.02 15.62
C TYR A 381 -17.27 -17.96 17.12
N VAL A 382 -17.98 -16.93 17.61
CA VAL A 382 -18.32 -16.79 19.03
C VAL A 382 -19.83 -16.95 19.20
N GLN A 383 -20.33 -18.15 18.96
CA GLN A 383 -21.70 -18.56 19.31
C GLN A 383 -21.74 -19.45 20.57
N THR A 384 -20.63 -19.64 21.28
CA THR A 384 -20.53 -20.74 22.27
C THR A 384 -20.47 -20.32 23.75
N SER A 385 -20.76 -19.08 24.13
CA SER A 385 -20.94 -18.72 25.55
C SER A 385 -21.67 -17.38 25.73
N ASP A 386 -22.34 -17.21 26.87
CA ASP A 386 -23.00 -15.99 27.41
C ASP A 386 -22.07 -14.78 27.59
N THR A 387 -21.07 -14.62 26.74
CA THR A 387 -20.05 -13.58 26.83
C THR A 387 -20.22 -12.60 25.69
N ASP A 388 -20.19 -11.31 26.02
CA ASP A 388 -20.23 -10.20 25.08
C ASP A 388 -19.46 -10.49 23.79
N PRO A 389 -20.06 -10.18 22.62
CA PRO A 389 -19.34 -10.32 21.38
C PRO A 389 -18.09 -9.45 21.47
N PRO A 390 -16.89 -10.02 21.20
CA PRO A 390 -15.63 -9.33 21.44
C PRO A 390 -15.66 -8.01 20.68
N ARG A 391 -15.29 -6.93 21.34
CA ARG A 391 -15.23 -5.60 20.75
C ARG A 391 -13.79 -5.24 20.45
N ARG A 392 -13.59 -4.48 19.38
CA ARG A 392 -12.29 -3.88 19.07
C ARG A 392 -11.84 -3.01 20.27
N PRO A 393 -10.70 -3.30 20.92
CA PRO A 393 -10.14 -2.39 21.91
C PRO A 393 -9.71 -1.08 21.23
N ILE A 394 -9.82 0.04 21.96
CA ILE A 394 -9.38 1.36 21.48
C ILE A 394 -8.57 2.04 22.57
N LEU A 395 -7.69 2.94 22.16
CA LEU A 395 -6.99 3.82 23.09
C LEU A 395 -7.99 4.73 23.79
N SER A 396 -7.81 4.94 25.08
CA SER A 396 -8.45 6.01 25.84
C SER A 396 -7.84 7.37 25.48
N THR A 397 -8.53 8.45 25.88
CA THR A 397 -8.01 9.82 25.70
C THR A 397 -6.75 10.10 26.51
N ASP A 398 -6.58 9.46 27.66
CA ASP A 398 -5.39 9.62 28.51
C ASP A 398 -4.19 8.86 27.93
N GLU A 399 -4.40 7.65 27.41
CA GLU A 399 -3.36 6.92 26.67
C GLU A 399 -2.93 7.67 25.42
N LEU A 400 -3.89 8.28 24.69
CA LEU A 400 -3.58 9.15 23.56
C LEU A 400 -2.71 10.33 23.98
N ARG A 401 -3.07 11.03 25.06
CA ARG A 401 -2.24 12.12 25.61
C ARG A 401 -0.83 11.63 25.94
N GLN A 402 -0.73 10.49 26.60
CA GLN A 402 0.55 9.90 26.99
C GLN A 402 1.44 9.59 25.77
N ILE A 403 0.86 9.08 24.68
CA ILE A 403 1.59 8.84 23.42
C ILE A 403 2.18 10.15 22.89
N LEU A 404 1.38 11.21 22.86
CA LEU A 404 1.77 12.50 22.29
C LEU A 404 2.86 13.20 23.13
N GLU A 405 2.79 13.05 24.45
CA GLU A 405 3.81 13.57 25.37
C GLU A 405 5.12 12.77 25.30
N SER A 406 5.03 11.45 25.15
CA SER A 406 6.19 10.56 25.13
C SER A 406 6.91 10.51 23.78
N CYS A 407 6.23 10.91 22.69
CA CYS A 407 6.74 10.82 21.32
C CYS A 407 6.94 12.20 20.67
N PRO A 408 7.96 12.99 21.06
CA PRO A 408 8.13 14.36 20.58
C PRO A 408 8.48 14.49 19.09
N LYS A 409 8.92 13.41 18.46
CA LYS A 409 9.28 13.36 17.02
C LYS A 409 8.18 12.78 16.14
N LEU A 410 7.03 12.44 16.71
CA LEU A 410 5.96 11.74 16.01
C LEU A 410 5.41 12.60 14.87
N LYS A 411 5.52 12.10 13.63
CA LYS A 411 4.98 12.70 12.41
C LYS A 411 3.85 11.87 11.82
N VAL A 412 3.86 10.55 12.04
CA VAL A 412 2.85 9.64 11.51
C VAL A 412 2.22 8.88 12.66
N PHE A 413 0.89 8.95 12.78
CA PHE A 413 0.17 8.24 13.82
C PHE A 413 -1.01 7.45 13.25
N THR A 414 -1.23 6.24 13.76
CA THR A 414 -2.38 5.41 13.43
C THR A 414 -2.99 4.81 14.67
N PHE A 415 -4.31 4.91 14.79
CA PHE A 415 -5.08 4.33 15.89
C PHE A 415 -6.53 4.02 15.47
N ASP A 416 -7.25 3.33 16.34
CA ASP A 416 -8.65 2.97 16.15
C ASP A 416 -9.59 3.85 16.98
N LEU A 417 -10.76 4.14 16.42
CA LEU A 417 -11.91 4.71 17.10
C LEU A 417 -13.12 3.79 16.94
N LYS A 418 -13.96 3.76 17.98
CA LYS A 418 -15.25 3.09 17.93
C LYS A 418 -16.27 4.01 17.31
N ARG A 419 -17.02 3.52 16.34
CA ARG A 419 -18.13 4.28 15.78
C ARG A 419 -19.25 4.38 16.81
N LYS A 420 -19.67 5.61 17.13
CA LYS A 420 -20.73 5.87 18.11
C LYS A 420 -22.13 5.87 17.52
N THR A 421 -22.29 6.11 16.22
CA THR A 421 -23.59 6.19 15.54
C THR A 421 -23.44 5.86 14.05
N GLN A 422 -24.55 5.59 13.35
CA GLN A 422 -24.56 5.56 11.89
C GLN A 422 -24.31 6.96 11.29
N PHE A 423 -24.81 8.00 11.96
CA PHE A 423 -24.71 9.41 11.56
C PHE A 423 -23.48 10.06 12.16
N LEU A 424 -22.32 9.77 11.56
CA LEU A 424 -21.02 10.24 12.03
C LEU A 424 -21.05 11.75 12.32
N ASN A 425 -20.67 12.09 13.55
CA ASN A 425 -20.58 13.46 14.05
C ASN A 425 -19.21 13.65 14.71
N ILE A 426 -18.53 14.74 14.39
CA ILE A 426 -17.21 15.05 14.95
C ILE A 426 -17.25 15.28 16.47
N ASN A 427 -18.34 15.85 17.01
CA ASN A 427 -18.50 16.17 18.43
C ASN A 427 -18.45 14.91 19.31
N ASP A 428 -18.82 13.76 18.75
CA ASP A 428 -18.72 12.46 19.43
C ASP A 428 -17.28 12.09 19.80
N TYR A 429 -16.29 12.69 19.14
CA TYR A 429 -14.87 12.37 19.28
C TYR A 429 -14.04 13.53 19.85
N GLN A 430 -14.67 14.62 20.29
CA GLN A 430 -14.01 15.88 20.64
C GLN A 430 -12.81 15.68 21.59
N GLY A 431 -12.95 14.84 22.61
CA GLY A 431 -11.88 14.54 23.56
C GLY A 431 -10.61 13.94 22.92
N TYR A 432 -10.72 13.18 21.84
CA TYR A 432 -9.57 12.69 21.07
C TYR A 432 -9.01 13.76 20.14
N LEU A 433 -9.89 14.51 19.49
CA LEU A 433 -9.53 15.50 18.47
C LEU A 433 -8.79 16.70 19.07
N ASP A 434 -9.18 17.12 20.26
CA ASP A 434 -8.51 18.18 21.01
C ASP A 434 -7.04 17.83 21.32
N GLN A 435 -6.77 16.56 21.62
CA GLN A 435 -5.40 16.10 21.85
C GLN A 435 -4.58 16.15 20.54
N LEU A 436 -5.18 15.75 19.41
CA LEU A 436 -4.50 15.65 18.12
C LEU A 436 -4.24 17.01 17.44
N LYS A 437 -5.11 18.00 17.67
CA LYS A 437 -5.08 19.31 17.02
C LYS A 437 -3.76 20.05 17.20
N ASN A 438 -3.11 19.89 18.35
CA ASN A 438 -1.88 20.62 18.70
C ASN A 438 -0.60 19.87 18.28
N VAL A 439 -0.73 18.67 17.73
CA VAL A 439 0.41 17.82 17.37
C VAL A 439 0.84 18.11 15.93
N LYS A 440 2.15 18.21 15.72
CA LYS A 440 2.75 18.44 14.40
C LYS A 440 2.83 17.15 13.56
N LEU A 441 1.71 16.44 13.44
CA LEU A 441 1.63 15.26 12.58
C LEU A 441 1.67 15.68 11.10
N ASP A 442 2.42 14.97 10.28
CA ASP A 442 2.32 15.06 8.81
C ASP A 442 1.21 14.16 8.29
N LYS A 443 1.01 13.02 8.93
CA LYS A 443 -0.01 12.04 8.57
C LYS A 443 -0.73 11.48 9.79
N LEU A 444 -2.05 11.45 9.72
CA LEU A 444 -2.91 10.78 10.69
C LEU A 444 -3.75 9.72 9.98
N GLN A 445 -3.83 8.53 10.55
CA GLN A 445 -4.71 7.47 10.05
C GLN A 445 -5.63 6.95 11.15
N ILE A 446 -6.92 6.90 10.89
CA ILE A 446 -7.95 6.51 11.86
C ILE A 446 -8.75 5.35 11.28
N TYR A 447 -8.88 4.27 12.05
CA TYR A 447 -9.75 3.15 11.72
C TYR A 447 -11.06 3.22 12.50
N PHE A 448 -12.15 2.93 11.81
CA PHE A 448 -13.48 2.69 12.35
C PHE A 448 -13.95 1.29 11.95
N ASP A 449 -14.88 0.71 12.71
CA ASP A 449 -15.62 -0.45 12.23
C ASP A 449 -16.49 -0.07 11.00
N CYS A 450 -16.62 -0.99 10.04
CA CYS A 450 -17.53 -0.78 8.90
C CYS A 450 -18.98 -1.23 9.17
N GLY A 451 -19.32 -1.59 10.41
CA GLY A 451 -20.63 -2.18 10.73
C GLY A 451 -20.78 -3.65 10.32
N ILE A 452 -19.70 -4.36 9.98
CA ILE A 452 -19.78 -5.78 9.62
C ILE A 452 -20.35 -6.65 10.75
N GLN A 453 -20.03 -6.29 12.01
CA GLN A 453 -20.55 -6.99 13.18
C GLN A 453 -22.07 -6.85 13.27
N TYR A 454 -22.60 -5.64 13.07
CA TYR A 454 -24.04 -5.38 12.99
C TYR A 454 -24.71 -6.25 11.93
N LEU A 455 -24.16 -6.27 10.71
CA LEU A 455 -24.72 -7.08 9.63
C LEU A 455 -24.65 -8.57 9.95
N SER A 456 -23.58 -9.04 10.60
CA SER A 456 -23.45 -10.44 10.97
C SER A 456 -24.49 -10.89 12.01
N THR A 457 -24.89 -10.01 12.93
CA THR A 457 -25.88 -10.29 13.99
C THR A 457 -27.32 -10.10 13.53
N SER A 458 -27.59 -9.12 12.65
CA SER A 458 -28.95 -8.81 12.17
C SER A 458 -29.53 -9.84 11.20
N ILE A 459 -28.71 -10.75 10.65
CA ILE A 459 -29.18 -11.77 9.68
C ILE A 459 -29.90 -12.96 10.36
N HIS A 460 -30.00 -12.97 11.69
CA HIS A 460 -30.89 -13.89 12.39
C HIS A 460 -32.37 -13.46 12.37
N TRP A 461 -32.71 -12.34 11.71
CA TRP A 461 -34.07 -11.83 11.59
C TRP A 461 -34.54 -12.02 10.15
N GLU A 462 -35.57 -12.86 9.94
CA GLU A 462 -35.86 -13.53 8.66
C GLU A 462 -36.42 -12.67 7.52
N ASP A 463 -36.67 -11.36 7.68
CA ASP A 463 -37.45 -10.60 6.67
C ASP A 463 -36.85 -9.30 6.10
N GLU A 464 -35.71 -8.78 6.60
CA GLU A 464 -35.18 -7.51 6.10
C GLU A 464 -33.89 -7.69 5.27
N ARG A 465 -34.05 -7.60 3.95
CA ARG A 465 -32.95 -7.68 2.98
C ARG A 465 -31.96 -6.53 3.19
N ILE A 466 -30.79 -6.84 3.75
CA ILE A 466 -29.64 -5.91 3.74
C ILE A 466 -29.29 -5.63 2.28
N PRO A 467 -29.26 -4.36 1.83
CA PRO A 467 -28.91 -4.04 0.46
C PRO A 467 -27.52 -4.57 0.08
N ASN A 468 -27.41 -5.31 -1.03
CA ASN A 468 -26.14 -5.73 -1.62
C ASN A 468 -25.41 -4.54 -2.29
N ARG A 469 -24.95 -3.61 -1.44
CA ARG A 469 -24.34 -2.34 -1.84
C ARG A 469 -22.90 -2.26 -1.35
N CYS A 470 -22.06 -1.54 -2.09
CA CYS A 470 -20.73 -1.26 -1.59
C CYS A 470 -20.77 -0.26 -0.43
N GLY A 471 -19.71 -0.18 0.36
CA GLY A 471 -19.68 0.70 1.55
C GLY A 471 -20.00 2.17 1.29
N ALA A 472 -19.80 2.67 0.07
CA ALA A 472 -20.11 4.06 -0.30
C ALA A 472 -21.56 4.29 -0.76
N GLU A 473 -22.33 3.23 -1.06
CA GLU A 473 -23.67 3.29 -1.67
C GLU A 473 -24.81 3.08 -0.66
N PHE A 474 -24.50 2.95 0.63
CA PHE A 474 -25.52 2.88 1.67
C PHE A 474 -26.33 4.19 1.71
N PRO A 475 -27.67 4.11 1.80
CA PRO A 475 -28.51 5.30 1.83
C PRO A 475 -28.25 6.13 3.08
N SER A 476 -28.51 7.43 2.98
CA SER A 476 -28.40 8.37 4.10
C SER A 476 -29.49 8.16 5.15
N GLU A 477 -30.62 7.58 4.76
CA GLU A 477 -31.70 7.23 5.67
C GLU A 477 -31.32 6.02 6.54
N PRO A 478 -31.79 5.96 7.80
CA PRO A 478 -31.51 4.82 8.65
C PRO A 478 -32.16 3.58 8.03
N VAL A 479 -31.32 2.67 7.52
CA VAL A 479 -31.79 1.43 6.90
C VAL A 479 -32.46 0.54 7.95
N LEU A 480 -31.94 0.56 9.17
CA LEU A 480 -32.38 -0.28 10.29
C LEU A 480 -32.00 0.38 11.64
N PRO A 481 -32.74 0.10 12.73
CA PRO A 481 -32.38 0.61 14.06
C PRO A 481 -31.04 0.02 14.55
N PRO A 482 -30.34 0.71 15.47
CA PRO A 482 -29.18 0.15 16.16
C PRO A 482 -29.55 -1.18 16.84
N PHE A 483 -28.67 -2.17 16.74
CA PHE A 483 -28.89 -3.49 17.31
C PHE A 483 -28.26 -3.54 18.69
N GLN A 484 -29.06 -3.84 19.71
CA GLN A 484 -28.59 -4.02 21.07
C GLN A 484 -28.76 -5.49 21.45
N TRP A 485 -27.62 -6.17 21.70
CA TRP A 485 -27.61 -7.59 22.04
C TRP A 485 -28.40 -7.87 23.33
N GLU A 486 -28.10 -7.10 24.38
CA GLU A 486 -28.75 -7.15 25.70
C GLU A 486 -28.78 -5.74 26.32
N PRO A 487 -29.70 -5.47 27.28
CA PRO A 487 -29.71 -4.22 28.04
C PRO A 487 -28.36 -3.97 28.73
N GLY A 488 -27.78 -2.78 28.53
CA GLY A 488 -26.48 -2.41 29.09
C GLY A 488 -25.29 -2.60 28.14
N HIS A 489 -25.44 -3.39 27.08
CA HIS A 489 -24.42 -3.47 26.04
C HIS A 489 -24.55 -2.28 25.08
N PRO A 490 -23.45 -1.59 24.73
CA PRO A 490 -23.56 -0.51 23.77
C PRO A 490 -24.00 -1.05 22.40
N PRO A 491 -24.86 -0.31 21.69
CA PRO A 491 -25.44 -0.79 20.44
C PRO A 491 -24.41 -0.96 19.32
N LEU A 492 -24.72 -1.88 18.40
CA LEU A 492 -24.08 -2.01 17.10
C LEU A 492 -24.85 -1.15 16.10
N TYR A 493 -24.14 -0.55 15.15
CA TYR A 493 -24.75 0.35 14.16
C TYR A 493 -24.60 -0.22 12.73
N PRO A 494 -25.56 0.00 11.83
CA PRO A 494 -25.41 -0.32 10.41
C PRO A 494 -24.31 0.54 9.77
N PRO A 495 -23.76 0.15 8.60
CA PRO A 495 -22.78 0.97 7.88
C PRO A 495 -23.26 2.42 7.65
N SER A 496 -22.34 3.37 7.75
CA SER A 496 -22.60 4.78 7.44
C SER A 496 -22.66 5.00 5.93
N SER A 497 -23.51 5.93 5.47
CA SER A 497 -23.59 6.32 4.06
C SER A 497 -22.30 7.00 3.56
N GLY A 498 -22.06 6.93 2.25
CA GLY A 498 -20.95 7.65 1.62
C GLY A 498 -21.00 9.16 1.85
N ASP A 499 -22.20 9.77 1.88
CA ASP A 499 -22.38 11.19 2.21
C ASP A 499 -21.95 11.53 3.64
N ASN A 500 -22.41 10.73 4.61
CA ASN A 500 -22.07 10.94 6.02
C ASN A 500 -20.57 10.77 6.24
N ILE A 501 -19.95 9.76 5.62
CA ILE A 501 -18.50 9.54 5.68
C ILE A 501 -17.75 10.73 5.08
N ARG A 502 -18.14 11.22 3.89
CA ARG A 502 -17.48 12.35 3.22
C ARG A 502 -17.52 13.61 4.06
N ARG A 503 -18.70 14.00 4.56
CA ARG A 503 -18.88 15.17 5.42
C ARG A 503 -18.01 15.05 6.67
N PHE A 504 -18.13 13.92 7.37
CA PHE A 504 -17.38 13.65 8.60
C PHE A 504 -15.87 13.74 8.41
N VAL A 505 -15.33 13.13 7.34
CA VAL A 505 -13.89 13.18 7.04
C VAL A 505 -13.42 14.61 6.74
N GLY A 506 -14.23 15.41 6.04
CA GLY A 506 -13.93 16.81 5.77
C GLY A 506 -13.90 17.65 7.06
N GLU A 507 -14.88 17.48 7.94
CA GLU A 507 -14.90 18.13 9.26
C GLU A 507 -13.70 17.71 10.12
N LEU A 508 -13.38 16.42 10.13
CA LEU A 508 -12.26 15.86 10.87
C LEU A 508 -10.92 16.43 10.41
N TRP A 509 -10.71 16.50 9.10
CA TRP A 509 -9.52 17.12 8.52
C TRP A 509 -9.44 18.61 8.88
N LYS A 510 -10.54 19.37 8.72
CA LYS A 510 -10.57 20.80 9.06
C LYS A 510 -10.24 21.04 10.53
N HIS A 511 -10.74 20.20 11.43
CA HIS A 511 -10.49 20.32 12.85
C HIS A 511 -9.01 20.11 13.21
N ILE A 512 -8.38 19.08 12.64
CA ILE A 512 -7.01 18.66 12.98
C ILE A 512 -5.96 19.48 12.22
N PHE A 513 -6.18 19.72 10.92
CA PHE A 513 -5.20 20.28 10.01
C PHE A 513 -5.59 21.64 9.43
N GLY A 514 -6.86 22.04 9.49
CA GLY A 514 -7.36 23.22 8.78
C GLY A 514 -6.69 24.55 9.18
N ALA A 515 -6.24 24.68 10.42
CA ALA A 515 -5.51 25.86 10.90
C ALA A 515 -4.02 25.88 10.48
N ARG A 516 -3.48 24.76 9.99
CA ARG A 516 -2.07 24.63 9.61
C ARG A 516 -1.89 24.95 8.14
N THR A 517 -0.84 25.69 7.81
CA THR A 517 -0.49 26.06 6.42
C THR A 517 0.70 25.28 5.86
N TYR A 518 1.35 24.43 6.66
CA TYR A 518 2.56 23.68 6.30
C TYR A 518 2.47 22.19 6.67
N GLY A 519 3.36 21.39 6.08
CA GLY A 519 3.40 19.93 6.22
C GLY A 519 2.43 19.22 5.27
N GLU A 520 2.53 17.89 5.22
CA GLU A 520 1.70 17.07 4.31
C GLU A 520 0.21 17.15 4.65
N ARG A 521 -0.14 17.23 5.95
CA ARG A 521 -1.52 17.35 6.46
C ARG A 521 -2.43 16.26 5.88
N LEU A 522 -1.95 15.02 5.86
CA LEU A 522 -2.65 13.89 5.28
C LEU A 522 -3.52 13.19 6.34
N LEU A 523 -4.81 13.03 6.05
CA LEU A 523 -5.75 12.26 6.87
C LEU A 523 -6.24 11.04 6.10
N ASP A 524 -5.97 9.85 6.60
CA ASP A 524 -6.48 8.59 6.08
C ASP A 524 -7.55 8.04 7.05
N VAL A 525 -8.81 7.98 6.64
CA VAL A 525 -9.90 7.39 7.43
C VAL A 525 -10.36 6.09 6.78
N LYS A 526 -10.33 4.99 7.54
CA LYS A 526 -10.64 3.65 7.07
C LYS A 526 -11.81 3.08 7.85
N PHE A 527 -12.86 2.67 7.16
CA PHE A 527 -13.97 1.89 7.70
C PHE A 527 -13.77 0.44 7.27
N GLY A 528 -13.60 -0.46 8.25
CA GLY A 528 -13.34 -1.88 8.03
C GLY A 528 -11.85 -2.26 7.96
N GLU A 529 -11.55 -3.56 7.86
CA GLU A 529 -10.18 -4.09 7.72
C GLU A 529 -9.65 -3.98 6.28
N TRP A 530 -8.86 -2.96 5.96
CA TRP A 530 -8.31 -2.75 4.61
C TRP A 530 -7.12 -3.63 4.26
N GLU A 531 -6.51 -4.25 5.26
CA GLU A 531 -5.26 -4.98 5.12
C GLU A 531 -5.48 -6.49 4.95
N GLN A 532 -6.72 -6.94 5.16
CA GLN A 532 -7.15 -8.25 4.72
C GLN A 532 -7.38 -8.21 3.20
N LYS A 533 -6.65 -9.04 2.44
CA LYS A 533 -6.89 -9.24 1.01
C LYS A 533 -8.16 -10.08 0.83
N GLY A 534 -9.32 -9.41 0.93
CA GLY A 534 -10.65 -10.01 0.83
C GLY A 534 -11.28 -10.29 2.20
N LEU A 535 -12.59 -10.06 2.30
CA LEU A 535 -13.39 -10.57 3.41
C LEU A 535 -13.43 -12.10 3.24
N GLN A 536 -12.89 -12.85 4.21
CA GLN A 536 -12.87 -14.32 4.16
C GLN A 536 -14.27 -14.95 4.05
N HIS A 537 -15.30 -14.16 4.31
CA HIS A 537 -16.70 -14.55 4.24
C HIS A 537 -17.46 -13.56 3.38
N GLN A 538 -17.14 -13.50 2.09
CA GLN A 538 -18.11 -12.93 1.14
C GLN A 538 -19.32 -13.85 1.16
N ARG A 539 -20.33 -13.44 1.91
CA ARG A 539 -21.62 -14.13 1.90
C ARG A 539 -22.15 -14.09 0.47
N TRP A 540 -22.70 -15.21 0.05
CA TRP A 540 -23.65 -15.23 -1.03
C TRP A 540 -24.96 -14.75 -0.42
N ASP A 541 -25.56 -13.70 -0.97
CA ASP A 541 -26.91 -13.33 -0.58
C ASP A 541 -27.90 -14.41 -1.04
N ASN A 542 -29.17 -14.27 -0.65
CA ASN A 542 -30.21 -15.24 -0.99
C ASN A 542 -30.47 -15.33 -2.52
N GLU A 543 -29.96 -14.38 -3.30
CA GLU A 543 -30.02 -14.35 -4.77
C GLU A 543 -28.76 -14.95 -5.41
N ASN A 544 -27.88 -15.54 -4.59
CA ASN A 544 -26.61 -16.13 -5.02
C ASN A 544 -25.66 -15.07 -5.63
N GLU A 545 -25.79 -13.80 -5.24
CA GLU A 545 -24.81 -12.77 -5.54
C GLU A 545 -23.80 -12.62 -4.39
N ARG A 546 -22.55 -12.37 -4.75
CA ARG A 546 -21.46 -12.17 -3.80
C ARG A 546 -21.61 -10.79 -3.15
N GLN A 547 -21.76 -10.76 -1.82
CA GLN A 547 -21.83 -9.51 -1.06
C GLN A 547 -20.69 -8.57 -1.45
N LYS A 548 -21.06 -7.36 -1.85
CA LYS A 548 -20.10 -6.30 -2.17
C LYS A 548 -19.24 -5.93 -0.97
N ASP A 549 -18.02 -5.50 -1.24
CA ASP A 549 -17.08 -5.08 -0.21
C ASP A 549 -17.55 -3.77 0.46
N LEU A 550 -17.83 -3.87 1.76
CA LEU A 550 -18.36 -2.81 2.61
C LEU A 550 -17.31 -1.79 3.05
N ARG A 551 -16.02 -2.09 2.82
CA ARG A 551 -14.94 -1.24 3.29
C ARG A 551 -14.92 0.08 2.54
N VAL A 552 -14.72 1.16 3.28
CA VAL A 552 -14.55 2.53 2.74
C VAL A 552 -13.22 3.11 3.21
N TYR A 553 -12.48 3.70 2.29
CA TYR A 553 -11.23 4.39 2.56
C TYR A 553 -11.34 5.80 2.03
N CYS A 554 -11.17 6.77 2.92
CA CYS A 554 -11.13 8.17 2.57
C CYS A 554 -9.73 8.70 2.84
N GLN A 555 -9.18 9.41 1.88
CA GLN A 555 -7.95 10.17 2.03
C GLN A 555 -8.26 11.64 1.82
N ALA A 556 -8.07 12.45 2.87
CA ALA A 556 -8.19 13.89 2.82
C ALA A 556 -6.80 14.54 2.86
N SER A 557 -6.56 15.46 1.93
CA SER A 557 -5.32 16.23 1.82
C SER A 557 -5.66 17.71 1.58
N PRO A 558 -4.72 18.65 1.79
CA PRO A 558 -4.94 20.05 1.44
C PRO A 558 -5.49 20.19 0.02
N HIS A 559 -6.40 21.13 -0.17
CA HIS A 559 -6.91 21.44 -1.50
C HIS A 559 -5.75 21.95 -2.40
N GLU A 560 -5.67 21.49 -3.66
CA GLU A 560 -4.57 21.86 -4.58
C GLU A 560 -4.61 23.33 -5.02
N ARG A 561 -5.78 23.97 -4.91
CA ARG A 561 -5.95 25.40 -5.18
C ARG A 561 -5.65 26.25 -3.94
N ASP A 562 -4.79 27.24 -4.12
CA ASP A 562 -4.37 28.18 -3.06
C ASP A 562 -5.51 29.07 -2.54
N ASP A 563 -6.53 29.35 -3.38
CA ASP A 563 -7.68 30.18 -3.00
C ASP A 563 -8.68 29.46 -2.08
N LYS A 564 -8.47 28.17 -1.83
CA LYS A 564 -9.28 27.32 -0.95
C LYS A 564 -8.52 26.95 0.34
N ALA A 565 -7.82 27.94 0.91
CA ALA A 565 -7.11 27.76 2.17
C ALA A 565 -8.07 27.30 3.29
N GLY A 566 -7.70 26.23 3.99
CA GLY A 566 -8.55 25.62 5.02
C GLY A 566 -9.58 24.61 4.49
N GLU A 567 -9.65 24.39 3.17
CA GLU A 567 -10.38 23.27 2.58
C GLU A 567 -9.46 22.08 2.29
N CYS A 568 -10.05 20.88 2.22
CA CYS A 568 -9.39 19.68 1.76
C CYS A 568 -10.07 19.09 0.52
N GLN A 569 -9.26 18.35 -0.24
CA GLN A 569 -9.74 17.42 -1.24
C GLN A 569 -9.84 16.03 -0.62
N ILE A 570 -10.95 15.32 -0.85
CA ILE A 570 -11.23 14.00 -0.30
C ILE A 570 -11.34 12.99 -1.44
N LEU A 571 -10.44 12.02 -1.46
CA LEU A 571 -10.52 10.84 -2.32
C LEU A 571 -11.15 9.70 -1.53
N MET A 572 -12.39 9.34 -1.87
CA MET A 572 -13.08 8.18 -1.32
C MET A 572 -12.90 6.98 -2.25
N LYS A 573 -12.60 5.81 -1.68
CA LYS A 573 -12.50 4.52 -2.36
C LYS A 573 -13.35 3.47 -1.65
N CYS A 574 -14.00 2.60 -2.40
CA CYS A 574 -14.71 1.42 -1.90
C CYS A 574 -14.48 0.24 -2.86
N CYS A 575 -15.09 -0.92 -2.61
CA CYS A 575 -14.93 -2.12 -3.45
C CYS A 575 -13.46 -2.55 -3.63
N GLY A 576 -12.67 -2.56 -2.56
CA GLY A 576 -11.22 -2.83 -2.65
C GLY A 576 -10.43 -1.82 -3.48
N GLY A 577 -11.00 -0.63 -3.74
CA GLY A 577 -10.40 0.42 -4.56
C GLY A 577 -10.85 0.44 -6.02
N ASN A 578 -11.81 -0.41 -6.42
CA ASN A 578 -12.35 -0.43 -7.78
C ASN A 578 -13.21 0.79 -8.09
N HIS A 579 -13.89 1.34 -7.08
CA HIS A 579 -14.64 2.57 -7.21
C HIS A 579 -13.89 3.68 -6.47
N SER A 580 -13.81 4.85 -7.08
CA SER A 580 -13.23 6.03 -6.46
C SER A 580 -13.96 7.29 -6.86
N GLN A 581 -14.14 8.19 -5.91
CA GLN A 581 -14.77 9.48 -6.14
C GLN A 581 -13.95 10.57 -5.43
N LEU A 582 -13.87 11.75 -6.03
CA LEU A 582 -13.07 12.88 -5.56
C LEU A 582 -14.01 14.06 -5.23
N PHE A 583 -13.83 14.66 -4.06
CA PHE A 583 -14.68 15.73 -3.55
C PHE A 583 -13.86 16.87 -2.98
N SER A 584 -14.47 18.04 -2.88
CA SER A 584 -13.96 19.15 -2.06
C SER A 584 -14.80 19.24 -0.78
N SER A 585 -14.19 19.67 0.32
CA SER A 585 -14.89 19.87 1.59
C SER A 585 -15.65 21.19 1.72
N GLY A 586 -15.52 22.07 0.71
CA GLY A 586 -16.12 23.40 0.66
C GLY A 586 -17.35 23.44 -0.24
#